data_AF-A0AA43FRK3-F1
#
_entry.id   AF-A0AA43FRK3-F1
#
_cell.length_a   1.000
_cell.length_b   1.000
_cell.length_c   1.000
_cell.angle_alpha   90.00
_cell.angle_beta   90.00
_cell.angle_gamma   90.00
#
_symmetry.space_group_name_H-M   'P 1'
#
loop_
_entity.id
_entity.type
_entity.pdbx_description
1 polymer ?
#
loop_
_entity_poly.entity_id
_entity_poly.type
_entity_poly.pdbx_seq_one_letter_code
_entity_poly.pdbx_strand_id
1 'polypeptide(L)'
;DSGGLFLAKLRRLEAPGERGAPWTPVSGVFPGDDMAMEEARTLAARARDYLLDRFGVPRETMDRFRVIFRGGRAWFHTLDAWPLDAWSDGPWRPISVGFRAVEFDGQGRPRPTNDLLQALGPALGAGRLELTADELRRVLKREELERGGVPPGYLALDWKGTVLGRGFSSGEEVRSEVPKARVADLARIL
;
A
#
# COMPACT_ATOMS: atom_id res chain seq x y z
N ASP A 1 25.63 5.50 -24.33
CA ASP A 1 25.95 6.85 -23.87
C ASP A 1 25.21 7.09 -22.56
N SER A 2 25.90 7.03 -21.42
CA SER A 2 25.28 6.95 -20.09
C SER A 2 25.43 8.23 -19.25
N GLY A 3 25.85 9.34 -19.87
CA GLY A 3 26.10 10.61 -19.18
C GLY A 3 27.27 10.54 -18.19
N GLY A 4 27.99 11.65 -17.99
CA GLY A 4 28.98 11.75 -16.93
C GLY A 4 28.28 11.85 -15.56
N LEU A 5 28.57 10.94 -14.64
CA LEU A 5 28.10 10.99 -13.25
C LEU A 5 29.27 11.31 -12.33
N PHE A 6 29.11 12.35 -11.51
CA PHE A 6 30.01 12.61 -10.37
C PHE A 6 29.25 12.41 -9.07
N LEU A 7 29.78 11.55 -8.20
CA LEU A 7 29.21 11.25 -6.89
C LEU A 7 30.33 11.31 -5.84
N ALA A 8 30.10 12.08 -4.77
CA ALA A 8 31.02 12.18 -3.64
C ALA A 8 30.33 11.71 -2.36
N LYS A 9 31.02 10.86 -1.59
CA LYS A 9 30.57 10.37 -0.28
C LYS A 9 31.38 11.07 0.80
N LEU A 10 30.72 11.89 1.60
CA LEU A 10 31.33 12.59 2.73
C LEU A 10 31.11 11.80 4.03
N ARG A 11 32.09 11.90 4.95
CA ARG A 11 31.97 11.41 6.33
C ARG A 11 32.12 12.59 7.26
N ARG A 12 31.15 12.81 8.14
CA ARG A 12 31.26 13.80 9.21
C ARG A 12 32.33 13.33 10.21
N LEU A 13 33.30 14.18 10.52
CA LEU A 13 34.44 13.84 11.40
C LEU A 13 34.17 14.14 12.88
N GLU A 14 33.25 15.06 13.17
CA GLU A 14 32.85 15.43 14.53
C GLU A 14 31.46 14.88 14.85
N ALA A 15 31.29 14.38 16.08
CA ALA A 15 29.97 14.03 16.59
C ALA A 15 29.06 15.27 16.54
N PRO A 16 27.77 15.12 16.22
CA PRO A 16 26.84 16.22 16.42
C PRO A 16 26.93 16.67 17.88
N GLY A 17 27.28 17.94 18.12
CA GLY A 17 26.97 18.55 19.41
C GLY A 17 25.49 18.32 19.69
N GLU A 18 25.11 18.07 20.94
CA GLU A 18 23.78 17.71 21.45
C GLU A 18 22.68 18.74 21.08
N ARG A 19 22.40 18.92 19.79
CA ARG A 19 21.41 19.85 19.26
C ARG A 19 20.45 19.04 18.42
N GLY A 20 19.48 18.45 19.11
CA GLY A 20 18.32 17.78 18.55
C GLY A 20 17.60 17.02 19.65
N ALA A 21 16.28 17.19 19.75
CA ALA A 21 15.48 16.31 20.60
C ALA A 21 15.65 14.85 20.12
N PRO A 22 15.45 13.84 20.99
CA PRO A 22 15.47 12.45 20.54
C PRO A 22 14.40 12.22 19.46
N TRP A 23 14.66 11.28 18.55
CA TRP A 23 13.63 10.81 17.63
C TRP A 23 12.52 10.15 18.45
N THR A 24 11.27 10.47 18.13
CA THR A 24 10.10 9.99 18.84
C THR A 24 9.40 8.88 18.06
N PRO A 25 8.67 7.97 18.71
CA PRO A 25 7.88 6.97 18.02
C PRO A 25 6.90 7.60 17.03
N VAL A 26 6.70 6.93 15.89
CA VAL A 26 5.72 7.40 14.89
C VAL A 26 4.30 7.27 15.45
N SER A 27 3.55 8.36 15.42
CA SER A 27 2.13 8.38 15.83
C SER A 27 1.25 7.55 14.90
N GLY A 28 0.14 7.02 15.43
CA GLY A 28 -0.89 6.34 14.63
C GLY A 28 -1.71 7.27 13.75
N VAL A 29 -1.61 8.59 13.97
CA VAL A 29 -2.31 9.63 13.21
C VAL A 29 -1.30 10.67 12.71
N PHE A 30 -1.42 11.06 11.45
CA PHE A 30 -0.51 11.98 10.78
C PHE A 30 -0.63 13.39 11.36
N PRO A 31 0.47 14.17 11.44
CA PRO A 31 0.42 15.51 12.01
C PRO A 31 -0.56 16.41 11.24
N GLY A 32 -1.46 17.06 11.98
CA GLY A 32 -2.51 17.92 11.43
C GLY A 32 -3.75 17.18 10.90
N ASP A 33 -3.90 15.90 11.20
CA ASP A 33 -5.13 15.13 10.93
C ASP A 33 -6.01 15.08 12.20
N ASP A 34 -7.33 15.16 12.01
CA ASP A 34 -8.31 15.28 13.11
C ASP A 34 -8.82 13.91 13.61
N MET A 35 -8.34 12.80 13.03
CA MET A 35 -8.75 11.46 13.43
C MET A 35 -8.36 11.16 14.89
N ALA A 36 -9.29 10.59 15.66
CA ALA A 36 -9.01 10.13 17.01
C ALA A 36 -8.09 8.89 16.99
N MET A 37 -7.10 8.85 17.89
CA MET A 37 -6.16 7.73 18.01
C MET A 37 -6.84 6.37 18.22
N GLU A 38 -7.99 6.35 18.90
CA GLU A 38 -8.73 5.11 19.16
C GLU A 38 -9.46 4.58 17.91
N GLU A 39 -9.99 5.50 17.10
CA GLU A 39 -10.55 5.17 15.80
C GLU A 39 -9.46 4.63 14.87
N ALA A 40 -8.29 5.29 14.83
CA ALA A 40 -7.13 4.85 14.06
C ALA A 40 -6.69 3.44 14.45
N ARG A 41 -6.63 3.12 15.75
CA ARG A 41 -6.33 1.77 16.25
C ARG A 41 -7.35 0.74 15.80
N THR A 42 -8.64 1.06 15.89
CA THR A 42 -9.74 0.17 15.49
C THR A 42 -9.68 -0.13 13.98
N LEU A 43 -9.52 0.90 13.15
CA LEU A 43 -9.44 0.74 11.70
C LEU A 43 -8.14 0.04 11.27
N ALA A 44 -7.01 0.27 11.95
CA ALA A 44 -5.77 -0.45 11.71
C ALA A 44 -5.93 -1.96 11.97
N ALA A 45 -6.54 -2.34 13.09
CA ALA A 45 -6.81 -3.74 13.41
C ALA A 45 -7.70 -4.38 12.34
N ARG A 46 -8.81 -3.74 11.98
CA ARG A 46 -9.71 -4.22 10.93
C ARG A 46 -9.01 -4.39 9.57
N ALA A 47 -8.13 -3.46 9.19
CA ALA A 47 -7.36 -3.55 7.96
C ALA A 47 -6.38 -4.74 8.00
N ARG A 48 -5.73 -5.00 9.15
CA ARG A 48 -4.86 -6.17 9.33
C ARG A 48 -5.66 -7.46 9.23
N ASP A 49 -6.72 -7.61 10.00
CA ASP A 49 -7.55 -8.81 10.03
C ASP A 49 -8.08 -9.13 8.62
N TYR A 50 -8.54 -8.12 7.89
CA TYR A 50 -8.96 -8.30 6.51
C TYR A 50 -7.85 -8.83 5.60
N LEU A 51 -6.61 -8.34 5.72
CA LEU A 51 -5.49 -8.82 4.91
C LEU A 51 -5.06 -10.24 5.29
N LEU A 52 -5.08 -10.57 6.59
CA LEU A 52 -4.80 -11.93 7.08
C LEU A 52 -5.86 -12.91 6.55
N ASP A 53 -7.14 -12.57 6.72
CA ASP A 53 -8.25 -13.50 6.44
C ASP A 53 -8.56 -13.60 4.95
N ARG A 54 -8.73 -12.46 4.26
CA ARG A 54 -9.16 -12.44 2.85
C ARG A 54 -8.02 -12.84 1.91
N PHE A 55 -6.81 -12.40 2.21
CA PHE A 55 -5.66 -12.54 1.31
C PHE A 55 -4.62 -13.56 1.80
N GLY A 56 -4.83 -14.15 2.99
CA GLY A 56 -3.93 -15.15 3.53
C GLY A 56 -2.50 -14.61 3.72
N VAL A 57 -2.35 -13.32 4.02
CA VAL A 57 -1.03 -12.72 4.22
C VAL A 57 -0.45 -13.28 5.53
N PRO A 58 0.79 -13.79 5.56
CA PRO A 58 1.40 -14.26 6.80
C PRO A 58 1.47 -13.16 7.86
N ARG A 59 1.21 -13.53 9.12
CA ARG A 59 1.25 -12.59 10.25
C ARG A 59 2.61 -11.92 10.36
N GLU A 60 3.68 -12.68 10.16
CA GLU A 60 5.07 -12.21 10.21
C GLU A 60 5.38 -11.18 9.13
N THR A 61 4.70 -11.25 7.98
CA THR A 61 4.79 -10.22 6.95
C THR A 61 4.06 -8.96 7.39
N MET A 62 2.87 -9.10 7.97
CA MET A 62 2.07 -7.97 8.47
C MET A 62 2.72 -7.25 9.66
N ASP A 63 3.44 -7.97 10.52
CA ASP A 63 4.10 -7.41 11.70
C ASP A 63 5.26 -6.47 11.35
N ARG A 64 5.80 -6.55 10.12
CA ARG A 64 6.81 -5.61 9.61
C ARG A 64 6.25 -4.22 9.35
N PHE A 65 4.95 -4.12 9.12
CA PHE A 65 4.30 -2.86 8.85
C PHE A 65 3.75 -2.25 10.13
N ARG A 66 3.92 -0.94 10.25
CA ARG A 66 3.22 -0.05 11.18
C ARG A 66 2.24 0.81 10.37
N VAL A 67 1.23 1.35 11.03
CA VAL A 67 0.13 2.08 10.37
C VAL A 67 0.05 3.49 10.91
N ILE A 68 -0.04 4.45 9.99
CA ILE A 68 -0.37 5.85 10.28
C ILE A 68 -1.57 6.28 9.44
N PHE A 69 -2.53 6.98 10.03
CA PHE A 69 -3.71 7.47 9.34
C PHE A 69 -3.51 8.88 8.82
N ARG A 70 -3.89 9.10 7.55
CA ARG A 70 -3.88 10.42 6.92
C ARG A 70 -5.00 10.55 5.90
N GLY A 71 -5.82 11.59 6.04
CA GLY A 71 -6.97 11.87 5.20
C GLY A 71 -7.95 10.69 5.15
N GLY A 72 -8.22 10.09 6.31
CA GLY A 72 -9.12 8.93 6.46
C GLY A 72 -8.62 7.61 5.88
N ARG A 73 -7.32 7.50 5.57
CA ARG A 73 -6.73 6.31 4.92
C ARG A 73 -5.57 5.78 5.75
N ALA A 74 -5.39 4.46 5.71
CA ALA A 74 -4.25 3.81 6.35
C ALA A 74 -3.03 3.82 5.42
N TRP A 75 -1.93 4.33 5.94
CA TRP A 75 -0.61 4.30 5.29
C TRP A 75 0.28 3.29 6.01
N PHE A 76 0.94 2.42 5.26
CA PHE A 76 1.86 1.44 5.83
C PHE A 76 3.29 1.96 5.74
N HIS A 77 4.03 1.83 6.84
CA HIS A 77 5.44 2.18 6.95
C HIS A 77 6.20 1.19 7.83
N THR A 78 7.52 1.28 7.85
CA THR A 78 8.39 0.43 8.69
C THR A 78 9.18 1.21 9.73
N LEU A 79 9.01 2.54 9.79
CA LEU A 79 9.72 3.41 10.73
C LEU A 79 9.28 3.16 12.18
N ASP A 80 10.25 2.91 13.06
CA ASP A 80 10.01 2.84 14.51
C ASP A 80 9.90 4.23 15.14
N ALA A 81 10.70 5.18 14.65
CA ALA A 81 10.76 6.55 15.12
C ALA A 81 10.96 7.54 13.96
N TRP A 82 10.64 8.80 14.21
CA TRP A 82 10.82 9.91 13.28
C TRP A 82 11.40 11.15 13.98
N PRO A 83 11.98 12.09 13.24
CA PRO A 83 12.63 13.26 13.84
C PRO A 83 11.69 14.48 13.96
N LEU A 84 10.38 14.34 13.78
CA LEU A 84 9.48 15.49 13.65
C LEU A 84 9.52 16.41 14.88
N ASP A 85 9.48 15.84 16.08
CA ASP A 85 9.58 16.61 17.33
C ASP A 85 10.99 17.16 17.60
N ALA A 86 11.99 16.64 16.88
CA ALA A 86 13.39 17.07 16.96
C ALA A 86 13.73 18.20 15.98
N TRP A 87 12.85 18.46 15.00
CA TRP A 87 13.02 19.56 14.07
C TRP A 87 12.48 20.84 14.69
N SER A 88 13.24 21.93 14.54
CA SER A 88 12.72 23.25 14.88
C SER A 88 11.54 23.61 13.97
N ASP A 89 10.76 24.61 14.35
CA ASP A 89 9.79 25.20 13.42
C ASP A 89 10.51 25.73 12.18
N GLY A 90 9.88 25.58 11.01
CA GLY A 90 10.47 25.98 9.73
C GLY A 90 9.52 25.76 8.55
N PRO A 91 9.93 26.09 7.31
CA PRO A 91 9.11 25.92 6.11
C PRO A 91 8.97 24.45 5.66
N TRP A 92 9.31 23.50 6.52
CA TRP A 92 9.22 22.07 6.25
C TRP A 92 8.02 21.46 6.95
N ARG A 93 7.48 20.41 6.33
CA ARG A 93 6.46 19.54 6.91
C ARG A 93 6.63 18.14 6.35
N PRO A 94 6.24 17.09 7.09
CA PRO A 94 6.18 15.76 6.52
C PRO A 94 5.19 15.74 5.34
N ILE A 95 5.61 15.15 4.22
CA ILE A 95 4.76 15.01 3.01
C ILE A 95 4.13 13.63 2.96
N SER A 96 4.84 12.58 3.39
CA SER A 96 4.33 11.21 3.47
C SER A 96 5.18 10.39 4.44
N VAL A 97 4.58 9.35 5.02
CA VAL A 97 5.27 8.33 5.80
C VAL A 97 4.82 6.98 5.26
N GLY A 98 5.73 6.30 4.56
CA GLY A 98 5.41 5.07 3.83
C GLY A 98 4.50 5.31 2.62
N PHE A 99 3.58 4.39 2.35
CA PHE A 99 2.69 4.44 1.19
C PHE A 99 1.22 4.19 1.57
N ARG A 100 0.30 4.73 0.77
CA ARG A 100 -1.14 4.55 0.98
C ARG A 100 -1.52 3.10 0.72
N ALA A 101 -1.93 2.40 1.78
CA ALA A 101 -2.08 0.96 1.77
C ALA A 101 -3.54 0.52 1.71
N VAL A 102 -4.41 1.13 2.52
CA VAL A 102 -5.81 0.74 2.64
C VAL A 102 -6.70 1.97 2.71
N GLU A 103 -7.76 1.97 1.91
CA GLU A 103 -8.86 2.92 2.02
C GLU A 103 -10.05 2.25 2.70
N PHE A 104 -11.01 3.03 3.17
CA PHE A 104 -12.23 2.50 3.78
C PHE A 104 -13.45 3.02 3.02
N ASP A 105 -14.48 2.20 2.87
CA ASP A 105 -15.79 2.67 2.41
C ASP A 105 -16.56 3.39 3.53
N GLY A 106 -17.77 3.87 3.22
CA GLY A 106 -18.62 4.58 4.18
C GLY A 106 -19.05 3.74 5.39
N GLN A 107 -18.87 2.42 5.33
CA GLN A 107 -19.14 1.47 6.41
C GLN A 107 -17.86 1.05 7.15
N GLY A 108 -16.72 1.65 6.82
CA GLY A 108 -15.43 1.32 7.41
C GLY A 108 -14.90 -0.05 6.97
N ARG A 109 -15.30 -0.57 5.81
CA ARG A 109 -14.78 -1.83 5.28
C ARG A 109 -13.47 -1.57 4.52
N PRO A 110 -12.41 -2.38 4.75
CA PRO A 110 -11.13 -2.19 4.10
C PRO A 110 -11.18 -2.37 2.58
N ARG A 111 -10.47 -1.50 1.86
CA ARG A 111 -10.25 -1.52 0.41
C ARG A 111 -8.74 -1.40 0.14
N PRO A 112 -8.01 -2.52 0.10
CA PRO A 112 -6.57 -2.54 -0.20
C PRO A 112 -6.27 -1.83 -1.52
N THR A 113 -5.22 -1.00 -1.56
CA THR A 113 -4.81 -0.32 -2.79
C THR A 113 -4.10 -1.29 -3.75
N ASN A 114 -4.01 -0.90 -5.03
CA ASN A 114 -3.18 -1.63 -6.00
C ASN A 114 -1.73 -1.74 -5.53
N ASP A 115 -1.17 -0.65 -4.99
CA ASP A 115 0.22 -0.61 -4.53
C ASP A 115 0.47 -1.59 -3.37
N LEU A 116 -0.50 -1.71 -2.44
CA LEU A 116 -0.42 -2.68 -1.35
C LEU A 116 -0.43 -4.13 -1.87
N LEU A 117 -1.42 -4.49 -2.70
CA LEU A 117 -1.53 -5.87 -3.20
C LEU A 117 -0.33 -6.27 -4.06
N GLN A 118 0.27 -5.32 -4.76
CA GLN A 118 1.51 -5.56 -5.51
C GLN A 118 2.71 -5.76 -4.59
N ALA A 119 2.87 -4.90 -3.58
CA ALA A 119 3.94 -5.03 -2.59
C ALA A 119 3.85 -6.37 -1.82
N LEU A 120 2.63 -6.82 -1.52
CA LEU A 120 2.35 -8.09 -0.86
C LEU A 120 2.31 -9.29 -1.81
N GLY A 121 2.35 -9.10 -3.13
CA GLY A 121 2.08 -10.13 -4.13
C GLY A 121 2.75 -11.49 -3.86
N PRO A 122 4.06 -11.55 -3.56
CA PRO A 122 4.75 -12.79 -3.22
C PRO A 122 4.26 -13.48 -1.94
N ALA A 123 3.65 -12.74 -1.02
CA ALA A 123 3.19 -13.19 0.28
C ALA A 123 1.66 -13.46 0.32
N LEU A 124 0.92 -13.24 -0.78
CA LEU A 124 -0.51 -13.53 -0.82
C LEU A 124 -0.76 -15.05 -0.88
N GLY A 125 -1.35 -15.60 0.19
CA GLY A 125 -1.75 -17.02 0.27
C GLY A 125 -3.15 -17.31 -0.27
N ALA A 126 -4.01 -16.29 -0.38
CA ALA A 126 -5.40 -16.39 -0.83
C ALA A 126 -5.85 -15.11 -1.55
N GLY A 127 -7.12 -15.07 -1.97
CA GLY A 127 -7.72 -13.87 -2.56
C GLY A 127 -7.10 -13.45 -3.90
N ARG A 128 -6.52 -14.39 -4.64
CA ARG A 128 -5.94 -14.20 -5.98
C ARG A 128 -6.85 -14.80 -7.04
N LEU A 129 -6.94 -14.15 -8.18
CA LEU A 129 -7.49 -14.70 -9.41
C LEU A 129 -6.38 -14.74 -10.45
N GLU A 130 -5.94 -15.95 -10.78
CA GLU A 130 -5.02 -16.17 -11.89
C GLU A 130 -5.77 -15.97 -13.20
N LEU A 131 -5.30 -15.01 -13.99
CA LEU A 131 -5.84 -14.68 -15.29
C LEU A 131 -5.34 -15.67 -16.33
N THR A 132 -6.18 -16.00 -17.29
CA THR A 132 -5.76 -16.59 -18.56
C THR A 132 -5.26 -15.51 -19.52
N ALA A 133 -4.64 -15.91 -20.63
CA ALA A 133 -4.18 -14.97 -21.65
C ALA A 133 -5.34 -14.13 -22.24
N ASP A 134 -6.51 -14.73 -22.42
CA ASP A 134 -7.68 -14.03 -22.94
C ASP A 134 -8.28 -13.07 -21.92
N GLU A 135 -8.33 -13.46 -20.65
CA GLU A 135 -8.78 -12.57 -19.58
C GLU A 135 -7.82 -11.40 -19.36
N LEU A 136 -6.52 -11.64 -19.49
CA LEU A 136 -5.54 -10.55 -19.49
C LEU A 136 -5.85 -9.54 -20.60
N ARG A 137 -6.12 -10.01 -21.83
CA ARG A 137 -6.51 -9.12 -22.94
C ARG A 137 -7.77 -8.32 -22.63
N ARG A 138 -8.79 -8.95 -22.04
CA ARG A 138 -10.03 -8.28 -21.60
C ARG A 138 -9.73 -7.21 -20.53
N VAL A 139 -8.92 -7.55 -19.52
CA VAL A 139 -8.44 -6.60 -18.49
C VAL A 139 -7.73 -5.41 -19.11
N LEU A 140 -6.85 -5.64 -20.10
CA LEU A 140 -6.14 -4.57 -20.81
C LEU A 140 -7.07 -3.68 -21.65
N LYS A 141 -8.16 -4.25 -22.16
CA LYS A 141 -9.24 -3.49 -22.82
C LYS A 141 -10.23 -2.86 -21.84
N ARG A 142 -10.06 -3.11 -20.54
CA ARG A 142 -10.95 -2.65 -19.45
C ARG A 142 -12.37 -3.23 -19.56
N GLU A 143 -12.47 -4.41 -20.13
CA GLU A 143 -13.68 -5.20 -20.17
C GLU A 143 -13.84 -5.97 -18.84
N GLU A 144 -15.09 -6.22 -18.45
CA GLU A 144 -15.40 -7.08 -17.30
C GLU A 144 -15.13 -8.54 -17.64
N LEU A 145 -14.85 -9.36 -16.63
CA LEU A 145 -14.63 -10.79 -16.77
C LEU A 145 -15.85 -11.54 -16.24
N GLU A 146 -16.44 -12.39 -17.07
CA GLU A 146 -17.48 -13.32 -16.63
C GLU A 146 -16.81 -14.48 -15.91
N ARG A 147 -16.83 -14.46 -14.57
CA ARG A 147 -16.10 -15.41 -13.73
C ARG A 147 -16.91 -15.73 -12.48
N GLY A 148 -17.87 -16.64 -12.65
CA GLY A 148 -18.66 -17.18 -11.55
C GLY A 148 -17.83 -17.98 -10.55
N GLY A 149 -18.30 -18.05 -9.32
CA GLY A 149 -17.68 -18.84 -8.25
C GLY A 149 -16.51 -18.14 -7.55
N VAL A 150 -16.19 -16.90 -7.93
CA VAL A 150 -15.26 -16.04 -7.18
C VAL A 150 -16.02 -15.38 -6.04
N PRO A 151 -15.62 -15.53 -4.76
CA PRO A 151 -16.37 -14.92 -3.67
C PRO A 151 -16.38 -13.38 -3.75
N PRO A 152 -17.51 -12.72 -3.44
CA PRO A 152 -17.65 -11.27 -3.55
C PRO A 152 -16.58 -10.49 -2.77
N GLY A 153 -16.23 -9.31 -3.27
CA GLY A 153 -15.27 -8.39 -2.67
C GLY A 153 -13.96 -8.26 -3.44
N TYR A 154 -12.97 -7.60 -2.82
CA TYR A 154 -11.69 -7.35 -3.46
C TYR A 154 -10.86 -8.64 -3.61
N LEU A 155 -10.07 -8.68 -4.68
CA LEU A 155 -9.11 -9.73 -4.98
C LEU A 155 -7.90 -9.16 -5.73
N ALA A 156 -6.79 -9.89 -5.71
CA ALA A 156 -5.60 -9.59 -6.51
C ALA A 156 -5.73 -10.26 -7.89
N LEU A 157 -5.57 -9.49 -8.96
CA LEU A 157 -5.50 -10.01 -10.32
C LEU A 157 -4.05 -10.43 -10.59
N ASP A 158 -3.85 -11.71 -10.82
CA ASP A 158 -2.54 -12.32 -11.00
C ASP A 158 -2.32 -12.77 -12.44
N TRP A 159 -1.12 -12.53 -12.97
CA TRP A 159 -0.69 -13.09 -14.24
C TRP A 159 0.68 -13.71 -14.07
N LYS A 160 0.76 -15.03 -14.26
CA LYS A 160 2.01 -15.80 -14.16
C LYS A 160 2.76 -15.56 -12.85
N GLY A 161 2.04 -15.54 -11.73
CA GLY A 161 2.58 -15.33 -10.39
C GLY A 161 2.86 -13.87 -10.02
N THR A 162 2.59 -12.92 -10.91
CA THR A 162 2.75 -11.48 -10.67
C THR A 162 1.40 -10.80 -10.49
N VAL A 163 1.22 -10.12 -9.36
CA VAL A 163 0.03 -9.30 -9.12
C VAL A 163 0.07 -8.06 -10.00
N LEU A 164 -0.88 -7.94 -10.93
CA LEU A 164 -1.02 -6.79 -11.82
C LEU A 164 -1.75 -5.62 -11.16
N GLY A 165 -2.58 -5.93 -10.16
CA GLY A 165 -3.39 -4.97 -9.43
C GLY A 165 -4.58 -5.66 -8.76
N ARG A 166 -5.61 -4.90 -8.44
CA ARG A 166 -6.81 -5.41 -7.79
C ARG A 166 -7.99 -5.52 -8.76
N GLY A 167 -8.89 -6.43 -8.46
CA GLY A 167 -10.22 -6.50 -9.00
C GLY A 167 -11.27 -6.46 -7.90
N PHE A 168 -12.52 -6.31 -8.30
CA PHE A 168 -13.68 -6.46 -7.42
C PHE A 168 -14.62 -7.49 -8.03
N SER A 169 -14.98 -8.51 -7.25
CA SER A 169 -15.94 -9.52 -7.67
C SER A 169 -17.32 -9.26 -7.08
N SER A 170 -18.36 -9.41 -7.91
CA SER A 170 -19.77 -9.46 -7.47
C SER A 170 -20.22 -10.87 -7.06
N GLY A 171 -19.43 -11.91 -7.32
CA GLY A 171 -19.84 -13.32 -7.24
C GLY A 171 -19.94 -14.00 -8.61
N GLU A 172 -20.35 -13.22 -9.62
CA GLU A 172 -20.61 -13.69 -10.99
C GLU A 172 -19.64 -13.06 -12.00
N GLU A 173 -19.28 -11.80 -11.74
CA GLU A 173 -18.40 -11.01 -12.59
C GLU A 173 -17.22 -10.47 -11.78
N VAL A 174 -16.14 -10.19 -12.49
CA VAL A 174 -14.96 -9.55 -11.93
C VAL A 174 -14.64 -8.30 -12.75
N ARG A 175 -14.69 -7.15 -12.07
CA ARG A 175 -14.29 -5.87 -12.64
C ARG A 175 -12.83 -5.58 -12.28
N SER A 176 -12.02 -5.26 -13.28
CA SER A 176 -10.65 -4.81 -13.06
C SER A 176 -10.58 -3.37 -12.56
N GLU A 177 -9.75 -3.15 -11.55
CA GLU A 177 -9.39 -1.82 -11.06
C GLU A 177 -7.88 -1.54 -11.17
N VAL A 178 -7.23 -2.21 -12.13
CA VAL A 178 -5.82 -1.94 -12.48
C VAL A 178 -5.70 -0.49 -13.00
N PRO A 179 -4.70 0.29 -12.56
CA PRO A 179 -4.55 1.68 -12.99
C PRO A 179 -4.42 1.82 -14.51
N LYS A 180 -5.07 2.84 -15.10
CA LYS A 180 -5.09 3.07 -16.56
C LYS A 180 -3.69 3.17 -17.18
N ALA A 181 -2.77 3.89 -16.52
CA ALA A 181 -1.40 4.04 -16.99
C ALA A 181 -0.70 2.67 -17.07
N ARG A 182 -0.87 1.83 -16.04
CA ARG A 182 -0.30 0.48 -15.99
C ARG A 182 -0.89 -0.43 -17.07
N VAL A 183 -2.20 -0.36 -17.31
CA VAL A 183 -2.84 -1.07 -18.42
C VAL A 183 -2.22 -0.65 -19.75
N ALA A 184 -2.03 0.64 -19.99
CA ALA A 184 -1.41 1.14 -21.20
C ALA A 184 0.06 0.68 -21.35
N ASP A 185 0.82 0.66 -20.26
CA ASP A 185 2.21 0.18 -20.28
C ASP A 185 2.30 -1.32 -20.56
N LEU A 186 1.45 -2.13 -19.90
CA LEU A 186 1.37 -3.58 -20.14
C LEU A 186 0.96 -3.90 -21.58
N ALA A 187 0.01 -3.15 -22.15
CA ALA A 187 -0.43 -3.34 -23.53
C ALA A 187 0.64 -3.00 -24.58
N ARG A 188 1.70 -2.28 -24.22
CA ARG A 188 2.83 -1.99 -25.14
C ARG A 188 3.89 -3.09 -25.16
N ILE A 189 3.95 -3.94 -24.13
CA ILE A 189 5.01 -4.94 -23.95
C ILE A 189 4.52 -6.38 -24.09
N LEU A 190 3.22 -6.57 -24.31
CA LEU A 190 2.54 -7.85 -24.53
C LEU A 190 1.95 -7.91 -25.94
#